data_AF-A0A2G6UBZ1-F1
#
_entry.id   AF-A0A2G6UBZ1-F1
#
_cell.length_a   1.000
_cell.length_b   1.000
_cell.length_c   1.000
_cell.angle_alpha   90.00
_cell.angle_beta   90.00
_cell.angle_gamma   90.00
#
_symmetry.space_group_name_H-M   'P 1'
#
loop_
_entity.id
_entity.type
_entity.pdbx_description
1 polymer ?
#
loop_
_entity_poly.entity_id
_entity_poly.type
_entity_poly.pdbx_seq_one_letter_code
_entity_poly.pdbx_strand_id
1 'polypeptide(L)'
;MNKTIRFFFLFIAGFSAYYFFDLFYFSSIQNFVKGISGSKAVAHVAAYSVTLIPLIITLKILFSQKTIVDLFSINQSIAKGFLIAFTGTVPMLIGYIIYFKLTKRIDFQSLFINTISSAFFEEIIFRAFLIGTLYRFTRLGFISSILFGSLLFAYIHLYQSSNPTELVEILMITFLGSAFFSWTYFETDFNLWTAIFLHFFMNLYWEIFNVSENVSGNIHGNIFKFLSVAVVIAIIVYTKRKNKAPYQITGKSLFIKTKPA
;
A
#
# COMPACT_ATOMS: atom_id res chain seq x y z
N MET A 1 -30.65 -2.94 13.07
CA MET A 1 -29.80 -2.32 12.01
C MET A 1 -29.61 -3.31 10.87
N ASN A 2 -29.83 -2.89 9.61
CA ASN A 2 -29.56 -3.70 8.42
C ASN A 2 -28.12 -4.23 8.44
N LYS A 3 -27.89 -5.50 8.08
CA LYS A 3 -26.55 -6.13 8.07
C LYS A 3 -25.53 -5.31 7.27
N THR A 4 -25.93 -4.73 6.14
CA THR A 4 -25.07 -3.87 5.32
C THR A 4 -24.74 -2.55 6.02
N ILE A 5 -25.74 -1.89 6.62
CA ILE A 5 -25.52 -0.64 7.37
C ILE A 5 -24.61 -0.89 8.58
N ARG A 6 -24.83 -2.02 9.29
CA ARG A 6 -23.99 -2.44 10.41
C ARG A 6 -22.55 -2.63 9.99
N PHE A 7 -22.31 -3.26 8.85
CA PHE A 7 -20.98 -3.47 8.31
C PHE A 7 -20.26 -2.13 8.10
N PHE A 8 -20.85 -1.22 7.32
CA PHE A 8 -20.22 0.07 7.02
C PHE A 8 -20.03 0.93 8.26
N PHE A 9 -21.00 0.93 9.18
CA PHE A 9 -20.87 1.65 10.45
C PHE A 9 -19.67 1.15 11.27
N LEU A 10 -19.55 -0.16 11.48
CA LEU A 10 -18.44 -0.76 12.24
C LEU A 10 -17.10 -0.57 11.52
N PHE A 11 -17.08 -0.69 10.20
CA PHE A 11 -15.90 -0.47 9.39
C PHE A 11 -15.38 0.96 9.51
N ILE A 12 -16.26 1.96 9.34
CA ILE A 12 -15.90 3.38 9.45
C ILE A 12 -15.49 3.71 10.88
N ALA A 13 -16.27 3.28 11.88
CA ALA A 13 -15.94 3.52 13.29
C ALA A 13 -14.58 2.92 13.67
N GLY A 14 -14.29 1.71 13.19
CA GLY A 14 -13.02 1.02 13.40
C GLY A 14 -11.83 1.72 12.76
N PHE A 15 -11.99 2.18 11.51
CA PHE A 15 -10.96 2.96 10.83
C PHE A 15 -10.74 4.32 11.49
N SER A 16 -11.80 5.01 11.90
CA SER A 16 -11.70 6.28 12.65
C SER A 16 -11.00 6.07 13.98
N ALA A 17 -11.30 4.99 14.71
CA ALA A 17 -10.61 4.65 15.96
C ALA A 17 -9.12 4.43 15.73
N TYR A 18 -8.74 3.69 14.68
CA TYR A 18 -7.35 3.58 14.24
C TYR A 18 -6.73 4.95 13.95
N TYR A 19 -7.36 5.76 13.11
CA TYR A 19 -6.83 7.03 12.64
C TYR A 19 -6.55 8.00 13.80
N PHE A 20 -7.50 8.17 14.72
CA PHE A 20 -7.31 9.04 15.88
C PHE A 20 -6.32 8.45 16.88
N PHE A 21 -6.31 7.12 17.07
CA PHE A 21 -5.32 6.50 17.95
C PHE A 21 -3.89 6.66 17.42
N ASP A 22 -3.69 6.48 16.12
CA ASP A 22 -2.43 6.74 15.45
C ASP A 22 -2.02 8.22 15.58
N LEU A 23 -2.91 9.13 15.21
CA LEU A 23 -2.67 10.58 15.25
C LEU A 23 -2.22 11.07 16.64
N PHE A 24 -2.87 10.59 17.71
CA PHE A 24 -2.60 11.10 19.07
C PHE A 24 -1.51 10.34 19.83
N TYR A 25 -1.31 9.05 19.54
CA TYR A 25 -0.44 8.18 20.36
C TYR A 25 0.79 7.65 19.64
N PHE A 26 0.85 7.68 18.30
CA PHE A 26 1.99 7.12 17.55
C PHE A 26 3.33 7.67 18.01
N SER A 27 3.47 9.01 18.05
CA SER A 27 4.71 9.68 18.45
C SER A 27 5.08 9.37 19.91
N SER A 28 4.11 9.33 20.81
CA SER A 28 4.32 8.99 22.23
C SER A 28 4.83 7.56 22.40
N ILE A 29 4.22 6.59 21.71
CA ILE A 29 4.65 5.18 21.72
C ILE A 29 6.05 5.06 21.10
N GLN A 30 6.28 5.71 19.97
CA GLN A 30 7.58 5.70 19.28
C GLN A 30 8.68 6.28 20.20
N ASN A 31 8.46 7.42 20.83
CA ASN A 31 9.44 8.03 21.73
C ASN A 31 9.72 7.15 22.96
N PHE A 32 8.69 6.56 23.55
CA PHE A 32 8.83 5.63 24.66
C PHE A 32 9.69 4.40 24.26
N VAL A 33 9.35 3.72 23.17
CA VAL A 33 10.10 2.53 22.71
C VAL A 33 11.50 2.91 22.26
N LYS A 34 11.70 4.09 21.66
CA LYS A 34 13.03 4.59 21.29
C LYS A 34 13.89 4.81 22.54
N GLY A 35 13.31 5.34 23.61
CA GLY A 35 14.01 5.53 24.89
C GLY A 35 14.51 4.21 25.50
N ILE A 36 13.76 3.12 25.31
CA ILE A 36 14.13 1.80 25.84
C ILE A 36 15.11 1.07 24.90
N SER A 37 14.84 1.07 23.60
CA SER A 37 15.58 0.27 22.62
C SER A 37 16.80 0.96 22.02
N GLY A 38 16.89 2.29 22.12
CA GLY A 38 17.89 3.10 21.41
C GLY A 38 17.72 3.13 19.88
N SER A 39 16.72 2.44 19.32
CA SER A 39 16.54 2.27 17.87
C SER A 39 15.26 2.95 17.38
N LYS A 40 15.42 3.91 16.45
CA LYS A 40 14.30 4.58 15.77
C LYS A 40 13.49 3.59 14.95
N ALA A 41 14.15 2.62 14.30
CA ALA A 41 13.49 1.60 13.48
C ALA A 41 12.61 0.66 14.33
N VAL A 42 13.15 0.14 15.44
CA VAL A 42 12.37 -0.70 16.38
C VAL A 42 11.19 0.07 16.95
N ALA A 43 11.43 1.31 17.37
CA ALA A 43 10.38 2.18 17.89
C ALA A 43 9.27 2.44 16.88
N HIS A 44 9.61 2.65 15.61
CA HIS A 44 8.66 2.92 14.55
C HIS A 44 7.78 1.68 14.24
N VAL A 45 8.39 0.49 14.14
CA VAL A 45 7.66 -0.77 13.97
C VAL A 45 6.74 -1.05 15.16
N ALA A 46 7.22 -0.80 16.38
CA ALA A 46 6.42 -0.99 17.59
C ALA A 46 5.22 -0.04 17.63
N ALA A 47 5.43 1.24 17.31
CA ALA A 47 4.36 2.24 17.26
C ALA A 47 3.26 1.81 16.27
N TYR A 48 3.63 1.46 15.03
CA TYR A 48 2.64 0.98 14.05
C TYR A 48 1.96 -0.32 14.48
N SER A 49 2.69 -1.27 15.06
CA SER A 49 2.11 -2.54 15.53
C SER A 49 1.04 -2.31 16.60
N VAL A 50 1.27 -1.34 17.49
CA VAL A 50 0.30 -0.95 18.52
C VAL A 50 -0.86 -0.18 17.90
N THR A 51 -0.60 0.80 17.02
CA THR A 51 -1.66 1.60 16.42
C THR A 51 -2.55 0.79 15.49
N LEU A 52 -2.08 -0.35 14.96
CA LEU A 52 -2.87 -1.27 14.12
C LEU A 52 -3.94 -2.06 14.89
N ILE A 53 -3.87 -2.14 16.22
CA ILE A 53 -4.78 -2.96 17.05
C ILE A 53 -6.28 -2.67 16.78
N PRO A 54 -6.76 -1.41 16.67
CA PRO A 54 -8.16 -1.13 16.36
C PRO A 54 -8.62 -1.73 15.02
N LEU A 55 -7.75 -1.81 14.00
CA LEU A 55 -8.08 -2.44 12.73
C LEU A 55 -8.25 -3.97 12.89
N ILE A 56 -7.36 -4.60 13.66
CA ILE A 56 -7.44 -6.04 13.99
C ILE A 56 -8.74 -6.36 14.74
N ILE A 57 -9.07 -5.57 15.76
CA ILE A 57 -10.31 -5.71 16.53
C ILE A 57 -11.52 -5.56 15.61
N THR A 58 -11.54 -4.53 14.77
CA THR A 58 -12.62 -4.27 13.81
C THR A 58 -12.84 -5.45 12.88
N LEU A 59 -11.77 -6.00 12.30
CA LEU A 59 -11.83 -7.18 11.45
C LEU A 59 -12.37 -8.40 12.17
N LYS A 60 -11.97 -8.64 13.43
CA LYS A 60 -12.51 -9.76 14.23
C LYS A 60 -13.98 -9.59 14.59
N ILE A 61 -14.44 -8.36 14.83
CA ILE A 61 -15.86 -8.07 15.07
C ILE A 61 -16.67 -8.32 13.79
N LEU A 62 -16.17 -7.87 12.63
CA LEU A 62 -16.85 -8.04 11.35
C LEU A 62 -16.83 -9.50 10.86
N PHE A 63 -15.74 -10.23 11.12
CA PHE A 63 -15.47 -11.57 10.58
C PHE A 63 -14.91 -12.52 11.65
N SER A 64 -15.73 -12.82 12.67
CA SER A 64 -15.30 -13.63 13.83
C SER A 64 -14.71 -15.00 13.45
N GLN A 65 -15.22 -15.62 12.38
CA GLN A 65 -14.81 -16.96 11.92
C GLN A 65 -13.52 -16.96 11.08
N LYS A 66 -13.05 -15.81 10.58
CA LYS A 66 -11.84 -15.72 9.75
C LYS A 66 -10.61 -15.42 10.61
N THR A 67 -9.45 -15.92 10.21
CA THR A 67 -8.18 -15.56 10.85
C THR A 67 -7.72 -14.17 10.38
N ILE A 68 -6.94 -13.47 11.22
CA ILE A 68 -6.35 -12.18 10.82
C ILE A 68 -5.40 -12.35 9.63
N VAL A 69 -4.69 -13.48 9.57
CA VAL A 69 -3.77 -13.81 8.49
C VAL A 69 -4.50 -13.87 7.14
N ASP A 70 -5.71 -14.44 7.11
CA ASP A 70 -6.55 -14.48 5.90
C ASP A 70 -7.20 -13.13 5.57
N LEU A 71 -7.59 -12.37 6.59
CA LEU A 71 -8.24 -11.06 6.43
C LEU A 71 -7.27 -10.02 5.88
N PHE A 72 -6.00 -10.03 6.34
CA PHE A 72 -4.94 -9.22 5.75
C PHE A 72 -4.28 -9.85 4.52
N SER A 73 -4.66 -11.08 4.15
CA SER A 73 -4.11 -11.78 2.99
C SER A 73 -2.58 -11.94 3.03
N ILE A 74 -2.02 -12.07 4.23
CA ILE A 74 -0.59 -12.34 4.45
C ILE A 74 -0.26 -13.84 4.37
N ASN A 75 -1.30 -14.69 4.29
CA ASN A 75 -1.19 -16.13 4.01
C ASN A 75 -0.82 -16.47 2.56
N GLN A 76 -0.72 -15.46 1.68
CA GLN A 76 -0.41 -15.67 0.26
C GLN A 76 1.09 -15.90 0.01
N SER A 77 1.44 -16.36 -1.19
CA SER A 77 2.82 -16.72 -1.54
C SER A 77 3.76 -15.51 -1.55
N ILE A 78 4.67 -15.45 -0.57
CA ILE A 78 5.75 -14.48 -0.48
C ILE A 78 6.62 -14.51 -1.74
N ALA A 79 7.04 -15.71 -2.18
CA ALA A 79 7.91 -15.88 -3.33
C ALA A 79 7.26 -15.38 -4.64
N LYS A 80 5.96 -15.65 -4.86
CA LYS A 80 5.22 -15.12 -6.02
C LYS A 80 5.17 -13.58 -5.97
N GLY A 81 4.87 -13.01 -4.81
CA GLY A 81 4.82 -11.56 -4.63
C GLY A 81 6.16 -10.90 -4.90
N PHE A 82 7.23 -11.45 -4.32
CA PHE A 82 8.60 -10.98 -4.52
C PHE A 82 9.00 -11.03 -6.00
N LEU A 83 8.77 -12.17 -6.67
CA LEU A 83 9.21 -12.35 -8.05
C LEU A 83 8.53 -11.36 -9.00
N ILE A 84 7.21 -11.18 -8.86
CA ILE A 84 6.45 -10.22 -9.69
C ILE A 84 6.95 -8.79 -9.43
N ALA A 85 7.09 -8.40 -8.17
CA ALA A 85 7.52 -7.05 -7.80
C ALA A 85 8.95 -6.75 -8.24
N PHE A 86 9.89 -7.66 -7.98
CA PHE A 86 11.30 -7.50 -8.34
C PHE A 86 11.45 -7.40 -9.86
N THR A 87 10.92 -8.37 -10.61
CA THR A 87 11.01 -8.37 -12.08
C THR A 87 10.32 -7.15 -12.70
N GLY A 88 9.15 -6.77 -12.15
CA GLY A 88 8.41 -5.60 -12.57
C GLY A 88 9.12 -4.27 -12.32
N THR A 89 10.01 -4.20 -11.33
CA THR A 89 10.73 -2.97 -10.96
C THR A 89 12.15 -2.88 -11.50
N VAL A 90 12.61 -3.89 -12.26
CA VAL A 90 13.90 -3.86 -12.97
C VAL A 90 14.08 -2.61 -13.86
N PRO A 91 13.07 -2.11 -14.61
CA PRO A 91 13.24 -0.88 -15.40
C PRO A 91 13.60 0.33 -14.54
N MET A 92 13.01 0.47 -13.35
CA MET A 92 13.41 1.50 -12.37
C MET A 92 14.85 1.32 -11.91
N LEU A 93 15.24 0.10 -11.52
CA LEU A 93 16.60 -0.16 -11.07
C LEU A 93 17.63 0.19 -12.16
N ILE A 94 17.44 -0.29 -13.40
CA ILE A 94 18.35 -0.02 -14.52
C ILE A 94 18.38 1.47 -14.84
N GLY A 95 17.21 2.09 -14.98
CA GLY A 95 17.12 3.50 -15.26
C GLY A 95 17.80 4.35 -14.20
N TYR A 96 17.63 3.99 -12.93
CA TYR A 96 18.18 4.79 -11.85
C TYR A 96 19.70 4.66 -11.72
N ILE A 97 20.26 3.48 -12.00
CA ILE A 97 21.71 3.28 -12.11
C ILE A 97 22.33 4.20 -13.19
N ILE A 98 21.63 4.42 -14.30
CA ILE A 98 22.14 5.19 -15.44
C ILE A 98 22.02 6.70 -15.20
N TYR A 99 20.87 7.16 -14.67
CA TYR A 99 20.52 8.58 -14.66
C TYR A 99 20.71 9.28 -13.31
N PHE A 100 20.87 8.54 -12.21
CA PHE A 100 20.95 9.10 -10.87
C PHE A 100 22.23 8.70 -10.12
N LYS A 101 22.54 9.45 -9.07
CA LYS A 101 23.72 9.23 -8.23
C LYS A 101 23.32 8.44 -6.99
N LEU A 102 24.20 7.53 -6.59
CA LEU A 102 24.05 6.85 -5.30
C LEU A 102 24.06 7.86 -4.14
N THR A 103 23.21 7.62 -3.16
CA THR A 103 23.16 8.36 -1.90
C THR A 103 24.51 8.25 -1.19
N LYS A 104 25.11 9.40 -0.87
CA LYS A 104 26.46 9.49 -0.30
C LYS A 104 26.59 8.87 1.10
N ARG A 105 25.50 8.86 1.87
CA ARG A 105 25.44 8.32 3.23
C ARG A 105 24.09 7.65 3.46
N ILE A 106 24.13 6.35 3.76
CA ILE A 106 22.92 5.58 4.07
C ILE A 106 22.76 5.54 5.59
N ASP A 107 21.70 6.19 6.11
CA ASP A 107 21.21 5.92 7.46
C ASP A 107 20.33 4.67 7.40
N PHE A 108 20.86 3.54 7.89
CA PHE A 108 20.14 2.27 7.87
C PHE A 108 18.81 2.29 8.63
N GLN A 109 18.68 3.09 9.70
CA GLN A 109 17.42 3.16 10.43
C GLN A 109 16.36 3.90 9.62
N SER A 110 16.71 5.02 9.01
CA SER A 110 15.79 5.78 8.15
C SER A 110 15.49 5.03 6.85
N LEU A 111 16.49 4.37 6.23
CA LEU A 111 16.26 3.50 5.06
C LEU A 111 15.28 2.37 5.40
N PHE A 112 15.48 1.67 6.52
CA PHE A 112 14.56 0.61 6.94
C PHE A 112 13.13 1.13 7.13
N ILE A 113 12.98 2.30 7.78
CA ILE A 113 11.69 2.93 8.02
C ILE A 113 10.99 3.28 6.70
N ASN A 114 11.70 3.97 5.79
CA ASN A 114 11.14 4.50 4.55
C ASN A 114 10.91 3.44 3.47
N THR A 115 11.50 2.25 3.61
CA THR A 115 11.42 1.19 2.59
C THR A 115 10.69 -0.05 3.07
N ILE A 116 11.05 -0.63 4.22
CA ILE A 116 10.49 -1.89 4.70
C ILE A 116 9.27 -1.63 5.59
N SER A 117 9.44 -0.77 6.60
CA SER A 117 8.37 -0.53 7.57
C SER A 117 7.17 0.17 6.95
N SER A 118 7.39 1.27 6.21
CA SER A 118 6.34 1.99 5.49
C SER A 118 5.60 1.07 4.52
N ALA A 119 6.33 0.35 3.65
CA ALA A 119 5.75 -0.60 2.72
C ALA A 119 4.92 -1.68 3.41
N PHE A 120 5.37 -2.23 4.53
CA PHE A 120 4.60 -3.27 5.22
C PHE A 120 3.31 -2.71 5.83
N PHE A 121 3.40 -1.66 6.64
CA PHE A 121 2.25 -1.17 7.39
C PHE A 121 1.24 -0.43 6.51
N GLU A 122 1.70 0.40 5.57
CA GLU A 122 0.78 1.13 4.68
C GLU A 122 0.00 0.16 3.79
N GLU A 123 0.61 -0.91 3.30
CA GLU A 123 -0.10 -1.92 2.50
C GLU A 123 -1.13 -2.68 3.34
N ILE A 124 -0.83 -3.01 4.61
CA ILE A 124 -1.82 -3.59 5.51
C ILE A 124 -2.99 -2.63 5.74
N ILE A 125 -2.72 -1.37 6.07
CA ILE A 125 -3.73 -0.37 6.42
C ILE A 125 -4.60 -0.02 5.20
N PHE A 126 -3.99 0.32 4.09
CA PHE A 126 -4.71 0.84 2.94
C PHE A 126 -5.15 -0.26 1.98
N ARG A 127 -4.27 -1.21 1.63
CA ARG A 127 -4.58 -2.21 0.60
C ARG A 127 -5.35 -3.38 1.19
N ALA A 128 -4.92 -3.94 2.32
CA ALA A 128 -5.60 -5.08 2.94
C ALA A 128 -6.87 -4.66 3.69
N PHE A 129 -6.76 -3.71 4.64
CA PHE A 129 -7.88 -3.25 5.45
C PHE A 129 -8.81 -2.32 4.67
N LEU A 130 -8.38 -1.09 4.35
CA LEU A 130 -9.29 -0.04 3.90
C LEU A 130 -9.96 -0.36 2.56
N ILE A 131 -9.16 -0.76 1.56
CA ILE A 131 -9.63 -1.05 0.20
C ILE A 131 -10.05 -2.53 0.08
N GLY A 132 -9.20 -3.44 0.56
CA GLY A 132 -9.39 -4.87 0.41
C GLY A 132 -10.61 -5.40 1.14
N THR A 133 -10.91 -4.90 2.34
CA THR A 133 -12.09 -5.32 3.10
C THR A 133 -13.38 -4.92 2.39
N LEU A 134 -13.43 -3.69 1.86
CA LEU A 134 -14.56 -3.20 1.07
C LEU A 134 -14.76 -4.05 -0.19
N TYR A 135 -13.70 -4.28 -0.95
CA TYR A 135 -13.82 -5.06 -2.18
C TYR A 135 -14.18 -6.52 -1.89
N ARG A 136 -13.46 -7.20 -1.00
CA ARG A 136 -13.63 -8.65 -0.79
C ARG A 136 -14.98 -8.99 -0.19
N PHE A 137 -15.44 -8.24 0.81
CA PHE A 137 -16.55 -8.66 1.66
C PHE A 137 -17.85 -7.87 1.42
N THR A 138 -17.87 -6.98 0.45
CA THR A 138 -19.10 -6.28 0.04
C THR A 138 -19.38 -6.47 -1.45
N ARG A 139 -20.49 -5.89 -1.92
CA ARG A 139 -20.81 -5.82 -3.35
C ARG A 139 -20.22 -4.58 -4.03
N LEU A 140 -19.38 -3.79 -3.37
CA LEU A 140 -18.71 -2.68 -4.03
C LEU A 140 -17.76 -3.21 -5.12
N GLY A 141 -17.81 -2.58 -6.29
CA GLY A 141 -16.88 -2.83 -7.38
C GLY A 141 -15.54 -2.14 -7.17
N PHE A 142 -14.63 -2.32 -8.14
CA PHE A 142 -13.26 -1.84 -8.04
C PHE A 142 -13.16 -0.34 -7.73
N ILE A 143 -13.77 0.51 -8.57
CA ILE A 143 -13.73 1.97 -8.42
C ILE A 143 -14.36 2.39 -7.10
N SER A 144 -15.53 1.84 -6.77
CA SER A 144 -16.24 2.16 -5.53
C SER A 144 -15.47 1.76 -4.27
N SER A 145 -14.65 0.69 -4.33
CA SER A 145 -13.82 0.26 -3.20
C SER A 145 -12.53 1.05 -3.05
N ILE A 146 -11.89 1.44 -4.17
CA ILE A 146 -10.59 2.15 -4.10
C ILE A 146 -10.75 3.65 -3.84
N LEU A 147 -11.85 4.28 -4.30
CA LEU A 147 -11.94 5.74 -4.39
C LEU A 147 -11.60 6.46 -3.08
N PHE A 148 -12.31 6.12 -2.00
CA PHE A 148 -12.06 6.75 -0.70
C PHE A 148 -10.67 6.43 -0.15
N GLY A 149 -10.25 5.15 -0.22
CA GLY A 149 -8.96 4.74 0.31
C GLY A 149 -7.77 5.35 -0.43
N SER A 150 -7.85 5.46 -1.77
CA SER A 150 -6.82 6.07 -2.60
C SER A 150 -6.79 7.59 -2.48
N LEU A 151 -7.95 8.25 -2.33
CA LEU A 151 -7.99 9.69 -2.05
C LEU A 151 -7.39 10.00 -0.67
N LEU A 152 -7.75 9.24 0.36
CA LEU A 152 -7.17 9.41 1.69
C LEU A 152 -5.66 9.16 1.67
N PHE A 153 -5.22 8.11 0.98
CA PHE A 153 -3.80 7.82 0.80
C PHE A 153 -3.06 8.99 0.15
N ALA A 154 -3.59 9.54 -0.94
CA ALA A 154 -3.00 10.70 -1.60
C ALA A 154 -3.01 11.97 -0.72
N TYR A 155 -4.11 12.19 0.02
CA TYR A 155 -4.24 13.33 0.92
C TYR A 155 -3.18 13.35 2.02
N ILE A 156 -2.92 12.20 2.66
CA ILE A 156 -1.91 12.11 3.73
C ILE A 156 -0.48 12.29 3.22
N HIS A 157 -0.24 12.39 1.91
CA HIS A 157 1.07 12.66 1.31
C HIS A 157 1.25 14.13 0.90
N LEU A 158 0.21 14.97 1.00
CA LEU A 158 0.31 16.39 0.65
C LEU A 158 1.30 17.17 1.53
N TYR A 159 1.68 16.64 2.71
CA TYR A 159 2.71 17.27 3.55
C TYR A 159 4.09 17.36 2.89
N GLN A 160 4.33 16.63 1.80
CA GLN A 160 5.62 16.58 1.11
C GLN A 160 5.98 17.86 0.34
N SER A 161 5.04 18.79 0.15
CA SER A 161 5.33 20.08 -0.47
C SER A 161 4.40 21.18 0.06
N SER A 162 4.78 22.42 -0.20
CA SER A 162 3.90 23.60 -0.05
C SER A 162 3.63 24.29 -1.41
N ASN A 163 4.26 23.82 -2.49
CA ASN A 163 4.07 24.36 -3.83
C ASN A 163 2.76 23.80 -4.44
N PRO A 164 1.81 24.66 -4.88
CA PRO A 164 0.53 24.20 -5.43
C PRO A 164 0.63 23.24 -6.62
N THR A 165 1.59 23.44 -7.51
CA THR A 165 1.80 22.57 -8.67
C THR A 165 2.29 21.20 -8.23
N GLU A 166 3.30 21.14 -7.37
CA GLU A 166 3.80 19.88 -6.81
C GLU A 166 2.72 19.17 -5.99
N LEU A 167 1.88 19.89 -5.25
CA LEU A 167 0.76 19.29 -4.50
C LEU A 167 -0.24 18.58 -5.43
N VAL A 168 -0.57 19.16 -6.59
CA VAL A 168 -1.42 18.49 -7.59
C VAL A 168 -0.72 17.24 -8.13
N GLU A 169 0.57 17.32 -8.43
CA GLU A 169 1.35 16.17 -8.90
C GLU A 169 1.42 15.04 -7.86
N ILE A 170 1.72 15.38 -6.60
CA ILE A 170 1.74 14.45 -5.47
C ILE A 170 0.37 13.78 -5.33
N LEU A 171 -0.71 14.56 -5.33
CA LEU A 171 -2.07 14.04 -5.24
C LEU A 171 -2.34 13.03 -6.36
N MET A 172 -2.07 13.42 -7.61
CA MET A 172 -2.37 12.61 -8.79
C MET A 172 -1.52 11.34 -8.87
N ILE A 173 -0.20 11.45 -8.70
CA ILE A 173 0.72 10.31 -8.76
C ILE A 173 0.42 9.33 -7.63
N THR A 174 0.17 9.83 -6.41
CA THR A 174 -0.10 8.98 -5.25
C THR A 174 -1.48 8.31 -5.34
N PHE A 175 -2.50 9.03 -5.83
CA PHE A 175 -3.82 8.47 -6.08
C PHE A 175 -3.78 7.36 -7.13
N LEU A 176 -3.15 7.62 -8.28
CA LEU A 176 -3.00 6.64 -9.36
C LEU A 176 -2.12 5.47 -8.94
N GLY A 177 -1.05 5.72 -8.17
CA GLY A 177 -0.23 4.70 -7.53
C GLY A 177 -1.07 3.80 -6.63
N SER A 178 -1.85 4.37 -5.72
CA SER A 178 -2.75 3.61 -4.84
C SER A 178 -3.76 2.76 -5.61
N ALA A 179 -4.34 3.30 -6.68
CA ALA A 179 -5.25 2.56 -7.57
C ALA A 179 -4.53 1.39 -8.25
N PHE A 180 -3.32 1.62 -8.76
CA PHE A 180 -2.49 0.59 -9.40
C PHE A 180 -2.05 -0.51 -8.42
N PHE A 181 -1.65 -0.15 -7.20
CA PHE A 181 -1.31 -1.10 -6.14
C PHE A 181 -2.51 -1.95 -5.73
N SER A 182 -3.69 -1.32 -5.64
CA SER A 182 -4.95 -2.02 -5.38
C SER A 182 -5.31 -3.00 -6.51
N TRP A 183 -5.14 -2.59 -7.76
CA TRP A 183 -5.32 -3.45 -8.92
C TRP A 183 -4.35 -4.64 -8.88
N THR A 184 -3.07 -4.39 -8.60
CA THR A 184 -2.02 -5.42 -8.47
C THR A 184 -2.35 -6.42 -7.36
N TYR A 185 -2.77 -5.92 -6.19
CA TYR A 185 -3.21 -6.74 -5.07
C TYR A 185 -4.37 -7.66 -5.47
N PHE A 186 -5.42 -7.12 -6.10
CA PHE A 186 -6.58 -7.91 -6.53
C PHE A 186 -6.21 -8.91 -7.63
N GLU A 187 -5.54 -8.48 -8.70
CA GLU A 187 -5.22 -9.34 -9.83
C GLU A 187 -4.13 -10.38 -9.53
N THR A 188 -3.39 -10.23 -8.44
CA THR A 188 -2.50 -11.30 -7.94
C THR A 188 -3.17 -12.24 -6.92
N ASP A 189 -4.50 -12.32 -6.97
CA ASP A 189 -5.35 -13.17 -6.13
C ASP A 189 -5.33 -12.75 -4.65
N PHE A 190 -5.41 -11.45 -4.42
CA PHE A 190 -5.28 -10.83 -3.10
C PHE A 190 -3.94 -11.13 -2.44
N ASN A 191 -2.85 -11.23 -3.21
CA ASN A 191 -1.52 -11.41 -2.65
C ASN A 191 -0.94 -10.08 -2.17
N LEU A 192 -1.04 -9.81 -0.86
CA LEU A 192 -0.54 -8.57 -0.26
C LEU A 192 0.98 -8.44 -0.42
N TRP A 193 1.71 -9.55 -0.43
CA TRP A 193 3.17 -9.54 -0.61
C TRP A 193 3.59 -8.93 -1.94
N THR A 194 2.78 -9.08 -3.00
CA THR A 194 3.07 -8.40 -4.28
C THR A 194 3.10 -6.88 -4.09
N ALA A 195 2.11 -6.33 -3.38
CA ALA A 195 2.00 -4.90 -3.15
C ALA A 195 3.09 -4.41 -2.18
N ILE A 196 3.36 -5.15 -1.10
CA ILE A 196 4.46 -4.86 -0.15
C ILE A 196 5.81 -4.81 -0.86
N PHE A 197 6.17 -5.83 -1.64
CA PHE A 197 7.46 -5.84 -2.32
C PHE A 197 7.54 -4.78 -3.42
N LEU A 198 6.44 -4.51 -4.12
CA LEU A 198 6.41 -3.45 -5.13
C LEU A 198 6.68 -2.09 -4.51
N HIS A 199 6.03 -1.80 -3.38
CA HIS A 199 6.25 -0.57 -2.62
C HIS A 199 7.69 -0.50 -2.13
N PHE A 200 8.15 -1.56 -1.47
CA PHE A 200 9.51 -1.68 -0.95
C PHE A 200 10.57 -1.40 -2.02
N PHE A 201 10.51 -2.08 -3.18
CA PHE A 201 11.50 -1.88 -4.23
C PHE A 201 11.45 -0.48 -4.83
N MET A 202 10.25 0.05 -5.08
CA MET A 202 10.10 1.41 -5.60
C MET A 202 10.71 2.45 -4.65
N ASN A 203 10.45 2.35 -3.34
CA ASN A 203 11.03 3.26 -2.35
C ASN A 203 12.52 3.01 -2.16
N LEU A 204 12.96 1.74 -2.13
CA LEU A 204 14.37 1.39 -1.98
C LEU A 204 15.20 2.00 -3.11
N TYR A 205 14.75 1.87 -4.35
CA TYR A 205 15.45 2.45 -5.49
C TYR A 205 15.39 3.98 -5.45
N TRP A 206 14.26 4.55 -5.02
CA TRP A 206 14.14 6.00 -4.84
C TRP A 206 15.18 6.57 -3.85
N GLU A 207 15.32 5.92 -2.71
CA GLU A 207 16.19 6.32 -1.59
C GLU A 207 17.67 6.06 -1.89
N ILE A 208 18.01 4.90 -2.47
CA ILE A 208 19.40 4.55 -2.79
C ILE A 208 19.98 5.46 -3.89
N PHE A 209 19.16 5.87 -4.86
CA PHE A 209 19.59 6.69 -5.98
C PHE A 209 19.26 8.19 -5.81
N ASN A 210 18.82 8.63 -4.64
CA ASN A 210 18.53 10.03 -4.32
C ASN A 210 17.76 10.76 -5.44
N VAL A 211 16.62 10.18 -5.86
CA VAL A 211 15.95 10.57 -7.11
C VAL A 211 15.31 11.96 -7.02
N SER A 212 14.55 12.23 -5.95
CA SER A 212 13.96 13.54 -5.65
C SER A 212 13.50 13.59 -4.20
N GLU A 213 13.23 14.80 -3.70
CA GLU A 213 12.80 15.07 -2.32
C GLU A 213 11.37 14.61 -2.02
N ASN A 214 10.50 14.55 -3.03
CA ASN A 214 9.10 14.15 -2.88
C ASN A 214 8.63 13.24 -4.03
N VAL A 215 7.43 12.66 -3.90
CA VAL A 215 6.89 11.68 -4.85
C VAL A 215 6.59 12.24 -6.25
N SER A 216 6.47 13.57 -6.40
CA SER A 216 6.28 14.20 -7.73
C SER A 216 7.45 13.89 -8.64
N GLY A 217 8.65 13.79 -8.07
CA GLY A 217 9.83 13.28 -8.74
C GLY A 217 10.43 14.25 -9.74
N ASN A 218 11.06 13.68 -10.76
CA ASN A 218 11.58 14.39 -11.92
C ASN A 218 11.27 13.57 -13.18
N ILE A 219 11.59 14.11 -14.35
CA ILE A 219 11.28 13.49 -15.65
C ILE A 219 11.82 12.06 -15.76
N HIS A 220 13.11 11.84 -15.47
CA HIS A 220 13.73 10.53 -15.61
C HIS A 220 13.18 9.55 -14.57
N GLY A 221 13.00 10.02 -13.33
CA GLY A 221 12.41 9.24 -12.23
C GLY A 221 11.04 8.70 -12.62
N ASN A 222 10.18 9.58 -13.14
CA ASN A 222 8.83 9.23 -13.55
C ASN A 222 8.79 8.34 -14.79
N ILE A 223 9.64 8.55 -15.79
CA ILE A 223 9.72 7.68 -16.97
C ILE A 223 9.95 6.23 -16.55
N PHE A 224 11.00 5.96 -15.76
CA PHE A 224 11.30 4.59 -15.36
C PHE A 224 10.28 4.02 -14.38
N LYS A 225 9.69 4.86 -13.52
CA LYS A 225 8.55 4.48 -12.67
C LYS A 225 7.37 3.99 -13.51
N PHE A 226 6.95 4.75 -14.53
CA PHE A 226 5.86 4.35 -15.42
C PHE A 226 6.20 3.12 -16.27
N LEU A 227 7.46 2.97 -16.70
CA LEU A 227 7.92 1.75 -17.38
C LEU A 227 7.78 0.52 -16.46
N SER A 228 8.20 0.60 -15.20
CA SER A 228 8.02 -0.50 -14.24
C SER A 228 6.54 -0.83 -14.01
N VAL A 229 5.68 0.19 -13.89
CA VAL A 229 4.21 0.00 -13.81
C VAL A 229 3.70 -0.77 -15.02
N ALA A 230 4.11 -0.39 -16.24
CA ALA A 230 3.72 -1.08 -17.47
C ALA A 230 4.20 -2.53 -17.50
N VAL A 231 5.42 -2.81 -17.04
CA VAL A 231 5.98 -4.17 -16.96
C VAL A 231 5.20 -5.02 -15.95
N VAL A 232 4.88 -4.50 -14.77
CA VAL A 232 4.05 -5.22 -13.78
C VAL A 232 2.69 -5.58 -14.37
N ILE A 233 2.02 -4.62 -15.04
CA ILE A 233 0.75 -4.87 -15.73
C ILE A 233 0.90 -5.98 -16.76
N ALA A 234 1.95 -5.90 -17.60
CA ALA A 234 2.21 -6.90 -18.63
C ALA A 234 2.46 -8.30 -18.05
N ILE A 235 3.25 -8.42 -16.98
CA ILE A 235 3.53 -9.69 -16.29
C ILE A 235 2.23 -10.31 -15.76
N ILE A 236 1.39 -9.53 -15.08
CA ILE A 236 0.14 -10.01 -14.51
C ILE A 236 -0.83 -10.45 -15.61
N VAL A 237 -1.02 -9.60 -16.64
CA VAL A 237 -1.90 -9.90 -17.78
C VAL A 237 -1.43 -11.14 -18.53
N TYR A 238 -0.13 -11.24 -18.83
CA TYR A 238 0.45 -12.40 -19.50
C TYR A 238 0.27 -13.68 -18.67
N THR A 239 0.58 -13.64 -17.38
CA THR A 239 0.44 -14.79 -16.48
C THR A 239 -1.01 -15.26 -16.41
N LYS A 240 -1.97 -14.34 -16.28
CA LYS A 240 -3.39 -14.68 -16.28
C LYS A 240 -3.84 -15.31 -17.58
N ARG A 241 -3.47 -14.73 -18.72
CA ARG A 241 -3.81 -15.26 -20.05
C ARG A 241 -3.21 -16.65 -20.27
N LYS A 242 -1.93 -16.83 -19.95
CA LYS A 242 -1.22 -18.11 -20.08
C LYS A 242 -1.90 -19.21 -19.25
N ASN A 243 -2.32 -18.88 -18.03
CA ASN A 243 -2.95 -19.83 -17.11
C ASN A 243 -4.47 -19.93 -17.26
N LYS A 244 -5.08 -19.18 -18.20
CA LYS A 244 -6.54 -19.04 -18.35
C LYS A 244 -7.25 -18.66 -17.03
N ALA A 245 -6.56 -17.91 -16.18
CA ALA A 245 -7.09 -17.49 -14.88
C ALA A 245 -8.06 -16.32 -15.07
N PRO A 246 -9.21 -16.30 -14.36
CA PRO A 246 -10.15 -15.19 -14.44
C PRO A 246 -9.55 -13.91 -13.84
N TYR A 247 -9.97 -12.75 -14.36
CA TYR A 247 -9.68 -11.46 -13.75
C TYR A 247 -10.60 -11.22 -12.56
N GLN A 248 -10.05 -10.62 -11.49
CA GLN A 248 -10.87 -10.24 -10.34
C GLN A 248 -11.72 -9.01 -10.68
N ILE A 249 -11.17 -8.11 -11.48
CA ILE A 249 -11.79 -6.86 -11.93
C ILE A 249 -12.17 -7.03 -13.41
N THR A 250 -13.43 -6.78 -13.70
CA THR A 250 -14.00 -6.80 -15.05
C THR A 250 -14.78 -5.51 -15.28
N GLY A 251 -15.10 -5.18 -16.53
CA GLY A 251 -15.94 -4.01 -16.83
C GLY A 251 -17.29 -4.02 -16.10
N LYS A 252 -17.85 -5.22 -15.85
CA LYS A 252 -19.11 -5.40 -15.12
C LYS A 252 -19.00 -5.25 -13.61
N SER A 253 -17.78 -5.26 -13.06
CA SER A 253 -17.51 -5.20 -11.62
C SER A 253 -16.80 -3.91 -11.19
N LEU A 254 -16.86 -2.86 -12.01
CA LEU A 254 -16.20 -1.57 -11.72
C LEU A 254 -16.88 -0.82 -10.56
N PHE A 255 -18.21 -0.77 -10.52
CA PHE A 255 -18.93 0.00 -9.49
C PHE A 255 -19.66 -0.88 -8.48
N ILE A 256 -20.34 -1.93 -8.95
CA ILE A 256 -21.06 -2.89 -8.12
C ILE A 256 -20.82 -4.29 -8.67
N LYS A 257 -20.58 -5.26 -7.78
CA LYS A 257 -20.43 -6.67 -8.08
C LYS A 257 -21.73 -7.42 -7.80
N THR A 258 -21.96 -8.49 -8.55
CA THR A 258 -23.10 -9.39 -8.32
C THR A 258 -22.97 -10.13 -6.98
N LYS A 259 -21.73 -10.46 -6.58
CA LYS A 259 -21.39 -11.13 -5.31
C LYS A 259 -20.08 -10.57 -4.74
N PRO A 260 -19.86 -10.68 -3.41
CA PRO A 260 -18.54 -10.49 -2.81
C PRO A 260 -17.48 -11.42 -3.44
N ALA A 261 -16.20 -11.07 -3.31
CA ALA A 261 -15.10 -11.85 -3.90
C ALA A 261 -14.73 -13.09 -3.06
#